data_AF-A0A962SPF9-F1
#
_entry.id   AF-A0A962SPF9-F1
#
_cell.length_a   1.000
_cell.length_b   1.000
_cell.length_c   1.000
_cell.angle_alpha   90.00
_cell.angle_beta   90.00
_cell.angle_gamma   90.00
#
_symmetry.space_group_name_H-M   'P 1'
#
loop_
_entity.id
_entity.type
_entity.pdbx_description
1 polymer ?
#
loop_
_entity_poly.entity_id
_entity_poly.type
_entity_poly.pdbx_seq_one_letter_code
_entity_poly.pdbx_strand_id
1 'polypeptide(L)' 'MLVDVEQLPDLQGEIPRDKRHLHFDQGKTETTLDLPPGPHTLQLLLGDEQHEPQDPPLFSEKITIRVQ' A
#
# COMPACT_ATOMS: atom_id res chain seq x y z
N MET A 1 -2.30 1.20 -0.74
CA MET A 1 -1.89 -0.18 -0.38
C MET A 1 -0.50 -0.43 -0.93
N LEU A 2 0.38 -0.89 -0.05
CA LEU A 2 1.74 -1.29 -0.33
C LEU A 2 1.77 -2.79 -0.60
N VAL A 3 2.29 -3.20 -1.76
CA VAL A 3 2.43 -4.60 -2.20
C VAL A 3 3.90 -4.92 -2.33
N ASP A 4 4.36 -5.89 -1.52
CA ASP A 4 5.76 -6.32 -1.44
C ASP A 4 6.76 -5.22 -1.11
N VAL A 5 6.33 -4.08 -0.58
CA VAL A 5 7.20 -2.96 -0.23
C VAL A 5 8.00 -3.30 1.03
N GLU A 6 9.31 -3.49 0.87
CA GLU A 6 10.24 -3.76 1.97
C GLU A 6 10.71 -2.47 2.64
N GLN A 7 11.04 -1.47 1.83
CA GLN A 7 11.49 -0.15 2.28
C GLN A 7 10.38 0.86 2.05
N LEU A 8 9.96 1.54 3.11
CA LEU A 8 8.87 2.51 3.05
C LEU A 8 9.21 3.65 2.06
N PRO A 9 8.21 4.21 1.36
CA PRO A 9 8.40 5.41 0.56
C PRO A 9 8.76 6.60 1.48
N ASP A 10 9.15 7.72 0.86
CA ASP A 10 9.30 8.97 1.60
C ASP A 10 8.00 9.28 2.34
N LEU A 11 8.09 9.47 3.66
CA LEU A 11 6.94 9.74 4.50
C LEU A 11 6.62 11.23 4.62
N GLN A 12 7.41 12.09 3.96
CA GLN A 12 7.23 13.54 3.93
C GLN A 12 6.89 14.06 2.52
N GLY A 13 6.47 13.17 1.61
CA GLY A 13 6.10 13.54 0.26
C GLY A 13 5.04 12.60 -0.32
N GLU A 14 4.69 12.85 -1.58
CA GLU A 14 3.63 12.08 -2.26
C GLU A 14 3.94 10.58 -2.28
N ILE A 15 2.94 9.78 -1.90
CA ILE A 15 2.99 8.32 -2.02
C ILE A 15 3.03 7.98 -3.52
N PRO A 16 4.04 7.23 -4.00
CA PRO A 16 4.12 6.83 -5.40
C PRO A 16 2.85 6.12 -5.87
N ARG A 17 2.54 6.22 -7.17
CA ARG A 17 1.43 5.49 -7.78
C ARG A 17 1.97 4.53 -8.83
N ASP A 18 2.14 3.27 -8.44
CA ASP A 18 2.68 2.23 -9.30
C ASP A 18 2.10 0.85 -8.93
N LYS A 19 2.65 -0.22 -9.53
CA LYS A 19 2.17 -1.60 -9.30
C LYS A 19 2.32 -2.09 -7.85
N ARG A 20 3.19 -1.46 -7.06
CA ARG A 20 3.44 -1.76 -5.65
C ARG A 20 2.78 -0.76 -4.71
N HIS A 21 2.26 0.34 -5.22
CA HIS A 21 1.58 1.40 -4.47
C HIS A 21 0.20 1.68 -5.09
N LEU A 22 -0.79 0.87 -4.72
CA LEU A 22 -2.15 0.99 -5.24
C LEU A 22 -2.95 2.02 -4.43
N HIS A 23 -3.52 3.01 -5.12
CA HIS A 23 -4.29 4.10 -4.50
C HIS A 23 -5.80 3.79 -4.48
N PHE A 24 -6.42 4.05 -3.33
CA PHE A 24 -7.85 3.85 -3.05
C PHE A 24 -8.57 5.21 -3.02
N ASP A 25 -8.16 6.09 -3.92
CA ASP A 25 -8.45 7.52 -4.04
C ASP A 25 -9.88 7.89 -4.50
N GLN A 26 -10.70 6.90 -4.86
CA GLN A 26 -12.03 7.10 -5.48
C GLN A 26 -13.15 6.39 -4.73
N GLY A 27 -13.03 6.26 -3.41
CA GLY A 27 -14.01 5.55 -2.58
C GLY A 27 -13.98 4.03 -2.78
N LYS A 28 -12.87 3.48 -3.27
CA LYS A 28 -12.66 2.04 -3.42
C LYS A 28 -12.53 1.40 -2.04
N THR A 29 -13.24 0.31 -1.79
CA THR A 29 -13.11 -0.47 -0.55
C THR A 29 -12.33 -1.77 -0.75
N GLU A 30 -12.17 -2.18 -2.01
CA GLU A 30 -11.54 -3.44 -2.39
C GLU A 30 -10.77 -3.29 -3.71
N THR A 31 -9.93 -4.29 -3.99
CA THR A 31 -9.23 -4.42 -5.26
C THR A 31 -8.95 -5.90 -5.52
N THR A 32 -8.74 -6.26 -6.79
CA THR A 32 -8.29 -7.59 -7.19
C THR A 32 -6.81 -7.51 -7.57
N LEU A 33 -6.01 -8.39 -7.01
CA LEU A 33 -4.57 -8.47 -7.28
C LEU A 33 -4.24 -9.75 -8.04
N ASP A 34 -3.63 -9.60 -9.21
CA ASP A 34 -3.00 -10.70 -9.93
C ASP A 34 -1.53 -10.81 -9.47
N LEU A 35 -1.25 -11.79 -8.61
CA LEU A 35 0.07 -12.01 -8.03
C LEU A 35 0.66 -13.35 -8.52
N PRO A 36 1.99 -13.43 -8.76
CA PRO A 36 2.64 -14.69 -9.09
C PRO A 36 2.56 -15.68 -7.90
N PRO A 37 2.72 -17.00 -8.14
CA PRO A 37 2.83 -17.95 -7.04
C PRO A 37 4.03 -17.63 -6.14
N GLY A 38 3.81 -17.60 -4.82
CA GLY A 38 4.83 -17.20 -3.86
C GLY A 38 4.31 -16.46 -2.62
N PRO A 39 5.20 -16.11 -1.68
CA PRO A 39 4.88 -15.25 -0.55
C PRO A 39 4.78 -13.78 -0.99
N HIS A 40 3.77 -13.07 -0.48
CA HIS A 40 3.58 -11.64 -0.70
C HIS A 40 3.23 -10.92 0.59
N THR A 41 3.68 -9.66 0.72
CA THR A 41 3.31 -8.80 1.84
C THR A 41 2.36 -7.70 1.41
N LEU A 42 1.33 -7.45 2.23
CA LEU A 42 0.34 -6.40 1.99
C LEU A 42 0.23 -5.51 3.22
N GLN A 43 0.13 -4.20 3.00
CA GLN A 43 -0.06 -3.22 4.07
C GLN A 43 -0.83 -2.00 3.56
N LEU A 44 -1.72 -1.45 4.39
CA LEU A 44 -2.35 -0.16 4.14
C LEU A 44 -1.54 0.94 4.82
N LEU A 45 -1.36 2.05 4.09
CA LEU A 45 -0.85 3.32 4.59
C LEU A 45 -1.95 4.35 4.30
N LEU A 46 -2.37 5.09 5.33
CA LEU A 46 -3.34 6.16 5.18
C LEU A 46 -2.64 7.43 4.68
N GLY A 47 -3.04 7.87 3.48
CA GLY A 47 -2.68 9.19 2.95
C GLY A 47 -3.79 10.22 3.17
N ASP A 48 -3.44 11.50 3.08
CA ASP A 48 -4.34 12.64 3.07
C ASP A 48 -4.83 13.01 1.64
N GLU A 49 -5.47 14.17 1.50
CA GLU A 49 -5.96 14.64 0.20
C GLU A 49 -4.86 15.10 -0.78
N GLN A 50 -3.63 15.34 -0.31
CA GLN A 50 -2.46 15.62 -1.13
C GLN A 50 -1.75 14.32 -1.56
N HIS A 51 -2.24 13.15 -1.15
CA HIS A 51 -1.59 11.85 -1.31
C HIS A 51 -0.29 11.74 -0.51
N GLU A 52 -0.12 12.53 0.53
CA GLU A 52 0.99 12.44 1.47
C GLU A 52 0.58 11.56 2.67
N PRO A 53 1.51 10.84 3.30
CA PRO A 53 1.23 10.16 4.55
C PRO A 53 0.81 11.15 5.64
N GLN A 54 -0.15 10.75 6.48
CA GLN A 54 -0.49 11.51 7.70
C GLN A 54 0.76 11.72 8.58
N ASP A 55 0.79 12.77 9.40
CA ASP A 55 1.79 12.97 10.46
C ASP A 55 1.10 12.96 11.84
N PRO A 56 1.24 11.90 12.64
CA PRO A 56 2.12 10.74 12.44
C PRO A 56 1.57 9.75 11.38
N PRO A 57 2.46 9.02 10.67
CA PRO A 57 2.04 8.03 9.68
C PRO A 57 1.20 6.92 10.30
N LEU A 58 0.06 6.63 9.67
CA LEU A 58 -0.85 5.57 10.10
C LEU A 58 -0.84 4.38 9.15
N PHE A 59 -0.47 3.22 9.69
CA PHE A 59 -0.41 1.95 8.97
C PHE A 59 -1.41 0.94 9.53
N SER A 60 -1.87 0.03 8.68
CA SER A 60 -2.41 -1.24 9.16
C SER A 60 -1.30 -2.17 9.64
N GLU A 61 -1.67 -3.24 10.33
CA GLU A 61 -0.80 -4.40 10.46
C GLU A 61 -0.36 -4.89 9.07
N LYS A 62 0.92 -5.29 8.97
CA LYS A 62 1.46 -5.89 7.76
C LYS A 62 1.13 -7.37 7.77
N ILE A 63 0.49 -7.85 6.70
CA ILE A 63 0.14 -9.26 6.56
C ILE A 63 1.01 -9.93 5.50
N THR A 64 1.19 -11.24 5.63
CA THR A 64 1.82 -12.08 4.61
C THR A 64 0.80 -13.10 4.10
N ILE A 65 0.66 -13.18 2.78
CA ILE A 65 -0.16 -14.18 2.11
C ILE A 65 0.72 -15.08 1.25
N ARG A 66 0.21 -16.25 0.87
CA ARG A 66 0.88 -17.14 -0.08
C ARG A 66 -0.07 -17.52 -1.20
N VAL A 67 0.32 -17.21 -2.44
CA VAL A 67 -0.41 -17.57 -3.66
C VAL A 67 0.13 -18.91 -4.18
N GLN A 68 -0.78 -19.80 -4.59
CA GLN A 68 -0.48 -21.15 -5.09
C GLN A 68 -0.52 -21.22 -6.61
#